data_AF-A0A7S1V4P9-F1
#
_entry.id   AF-A0A7S1V4P9-F1
#
_cell.length_a   1.000
_cell.length_b   1.000
_cell.length_c   1.000
_cell.angle_alpha   90.00
_cell.angle_beta   90.00
_cell.angle_gamma   90.00
#
_symmetry.space_group_name_H-M   'P 1'
#
loop_
_entity.id
_entity.type
_entity.pdbx_description
1 polymer ?
#
loop_
_entity_poly.entity_id
_entity_poly.type
_entity_poly.pdbx_seq_one_letter_code
_entity_poly.pdbx_strand_id
1 'polypeptide(L)'
;GLINCPGLHGLNEFLVSYAQRVTCNVCQRRLRRDERAYGCVTCGFDVCDRCKERAGGGVMVRPQAPREASSSAVAYPFPYNQQQQMAPPPRAHMCIAPAVLGNGICVEMMVDTGAESSVISLPLARQVGLESRINKQQQGVASGVGKAKIIGRIRNVVCQLGEHAEFPMDFIVLDVPDDLLLLGLDLMRRFKCIVDLERDVLIFGGQGGVEVPLLPAEEQHYALRHQAMRCP
;
A
#
# COMPACT_ATOMS: atom_id res chain seq x y z
N GLY A 1 -0.15 -33.40 25.57
CA GLY A 1 0.30 -33.15 24.19
C GLY A 1 0.52 -31.66 24.06
N LEU A 2 1.61 -31.22 23.44
CA LEU A 2 1.90 -29.79 23.31
C LEU A 2 0.79 -29.09 22.54
N ILE A 3 0.14 -28.10 23.15
CA ILE A 3 -0.82 -27.26 22.43
C ILE A 3 -0.11 -26.44 21.35
N ASN A 4 -0.71 -26.43 20.17
CA ASN A 4 -0.26 -25.71 18.99
C ASN A 4 -1.49 -25.09 18.29
N CYS A 5 -1.27 -24.16 17.37
CA CYS A 5 -2.35 -23.64 16.52
C CYS A 5 -2.87 -24.76 15.57
N PRO A 6 -4.08 -24.62 15.02
CA PRO A 6 -4.66 -25.61 14.10
C PRO A 6 -3.79 -25.93 12.88
N GLY A 7 -2.98 -24.95 12.43
CA GLY A 7 -2.03 -25.11 11.31
C GLY A 7 -0.65 -25.64 11.70
N LEU A 8 -0.43 -26.00 12.97
CA LEU A 8 0.84 -26.52 13.49
C LEU A 8 2.08 -25.60 13.34
N HIS A 9 1.89 -24.31 13.08
CA HIS A 9 2.98 -23.33 12.89
C HIS A 9 3.80 -23.00 14.15
N GLY A 10 3.40 -23.49 15.33
CA GLY A 10 4.02 -23.14 16.60
C GLY A 10 3.34 -21.94 17.27
N LEU A 11 3.66 -21.74 18.55
CA LEU A 11 3.17 -20.64 19.36
C LEU A 11 4.35 -19.91 20.01
N ASN A 12 4.41 -18.60 19.86
CA ASN A 12 5.41 -17.75 20.49
C ASN A 12 4.84 -17.10 21.74
N GLU A 13 5.63 -17.05 22.82
CA GLU A 13 5.25 -16.37 24.05
C GLU A 13 5.27 -14.85 23.87
N PHE A 14 4.27 -14.17 24.45
CA PHE A 14 4.19 -12.73 24.50
C PHE A 14 3.44 -12.24 25.75
N LEU A 15 3.61 -10.96 26.09
CA LEU A 15 2.85 -10.27 27.14
C LEU A 15 1.73 -9.42 26.54
N VAL A 16 0.53 -9.50 27.11
CA VAL A 16 -0.62 -8.75 26.62
C VAL A 16 -0.47 -7.26 26.93
N SER A 17 -0.33 -6.44 25.88
CA SER A 17 -0.22 -4.98 26.00
C SER A 17 -1.57 -4.29 26.20
N TYR A 18 -1.54 -2.99 26.54
CA TYR A 18 -2.74 -2.15 26.72
C TYR A 18 -3.60 -2.00 25.45
N ALA A 19 -2.99 -2.12 24.27
CA ALA A 19 -3.67 -1.93 22.98
C ALA A 19 -4.31 -3.23 22.45
N GLN A 20 -3.86 -4.39 22.94
CA GLN A 20 -4.27 -5.69 22.39
C GLN A 20 -5.52 -6.22 23.09
N ARG A 21 -6.54 -6.59 22.31
CA ARG A 21 -7.71 -7.33 22.79
C ARG A 21 -7.54 -8.81 22.50
N VAL A 22 -6.83 -9.50 23.38
CA VAL A 22 -6.51 -10.93 23.19
C VAL A 22 -7.55 -11.80 23.89
N THR A 23 -8.08 -12.78 23.17
CA THR A 23 -9.01 -13.79 23.70
C THR A 23 -8.42 -15.17 23.46
N CYS A 24 -8.31 -15.98 24.50
CA CYS A 24 -7.80 -17.34 24.38
C CYS A 24 -8.74 -18.18 23.51
N ASN A 25 -8.28 -18.71 22.38
CA ASN A 25 -9.10 -19.55 21.50
C ASN A 25 -9.49 -20.91 22.13
N VAL A 26 -8.83 -21.31 23.21
CA VAL A 26 -9.12 -22.57 23.94
C VAL A 26 -10.24 -22.40 24.95
N CYS A 27 -10.14 -21.40 25.83
CA CYS A 27 -11.08 -21.22 26.94
C CYS A 27 -11.99 -20.00 26.80
N GLN A 28 -11.85 -19.24 25.71
CA GLN A 28 -12.62 -18.03 25.39
C GLN A 28 -12.51 -16.92 26.44
N ARG A 29 -11.55 -17.02 27.37
CA ARG A 29 -11.27 -15.98 28.36
C ARG A 29 -10.52 -14.83 27.68
N ARG A 30 -11.03 -13.62 27.87
CA ARG A 30 -10.31 -12.39 27.55
C ARG A 30 -9.13 -12.19 28.51
N LEU A 31 -7.95 -12.02 27.94
CA LEU A 31 -6.71 -11.82 28.69
C LEU A 31 -6.59 -10.36 29.12
N ARG A 32 -6.08 -10.14 30.34
CA ARG A 32 -5.80 -8.82 30.87
C ARG A 32 -4.37 -8.40 30.54
N ARG A 33 -4.12 -7.10 30.70
CA ARG A 33 -2.81 -6.49 30.58
C ARG A 33 -1.76 -7.23 31.42
N ASP A 34 -0.56 -7.35 30.88
CA ASP A 34 0.62 -7.96 31.50
C ASP A 34 0.46 -9.46 31.80
N GLU A 35 -0.61 -10.09 31.34
CA GLU A 35 -0.73 -11.55 31.35
C GLU A 35 0.15 -12.17 30.26
N ARG A 36 0.82 -13.29 30.59
CA ARG A 36 1.52 -14.14 29.62
C ARG A 36 0.52 -14.90 28.74
N ALA A 37 0.78 -14.91 27.45
CA ALA A 37 0.01 -15.62 26.44
C ALA A 37 0.93 -16.18 25.35
N TYR A 38 0.41 -17.09 24.53
CA TYR A 38 1.13 -17.75 23.46
C TYR A 38 0.34 -17.65 22.17
N GLY A 39 0.90 -17.02 21.14
CA GLY A 39 0.19 -16.67 19.91
C GLY A 39 0.85 -17.28 18.68
N CYS A 40 0.04 -17.70 17.71
CA CYS A 40 0.46 -17.94 16.35
C CYS A 40 0.06 -16.74 15.48
N VAL A 41 1.05 -16.02 14.96
CA VAL A 41 0.82 -14.85 14.10
C VAL A 41 0.08 -15.24 12.82
N THR A 42 0.45 -16.36 12.19
CA THR A 42 -0.14 -16.84 10.93
C THR A 42 -1.62 -17.20 11.05
N CYS A 43 -2.04 -17.75 12.20
CA CYS A 43 -3.41 -18.21 12.40
C CYS A 43 -4.27 -17.26 13.24
N GLY A 44 -3.68 -16.22 13.86
CA GLY A 44 -4.35 -15.43 14.89
C GLY A 44 -4.85 -16.31 16.06
N PHE A 45 -4.11 -17.38 16.39
CA PHE A 45 -4.49 -18.35 17.41
C PHE A 45 -3.74 -18.08 18.70
N ASP A 46 -4.46 -17.59 19.71
CA ASP A 46 -3.94 -17.19 21.01
C ASP A 46 -4.34 -18.16 22.11
N VAL A 47 -3.40 -18.49 22.99
CA VAL A 47 -3.57 -19.41 24.11
C VAL A 47 -3.09 -18.73 25.38
N CYS A 48 -3.94 -18.69 26.41
CA CYS A 48 -3.52 -18.17 27.72
C CYS A 48 -2.56 -19.13 28.44
N ASP A 49 -1.75 -18.60 29.35
CA ASP A 49 -0.78 -19.38 30.13
C ASP A 49 -1.38 -20.62 30.80
N ARG A 50 -2.54 -20.44 31.44
CA ARG A 50 -3.28 -21.55 32.07
C ARG A 50 -3.65 -22.68 31.10
N CYS A 51 -4.01 -22.34 29.86
CA CYS A 51 -4.34 -23.34 28.84
C CYS A 51 -3.08 -24.02 28.29
N LYS A 52 -1.97 -23.29 28.20
CA LYS A 52 -0.67 -23.84 27.80
C LYS A 52 -0.15 -24.83 28.83
N GLU A 53 -0.22 -24.48 30.12
CA GLU A 53 0.18 -25.34 31.24
C GLU A 53 -0.69 -26.61 31.34
N ARG A 54 -2.03 -26.48 31.21
CA ARG A 54 -2.96 -27.61 31.22
C ARG A 54 -2.69 -28.62 30.10
N ALA A 55 -2.23 -28.17 28.93
CA ALA A 55 -1.88 -29.06 27.82
C ALA A 55 -0.57 -29.84 28.07
N GLY A 56 0.34 -29.28 28.89
CA GLY A 56 1.53 -29.96 29.40
C GLY A 56 1.21 -31.11 30.37
N GLY A 57 0.09 -31.00 31.11
CA GLY A 57 -0.42 -32.00 32.05
C GLY A 57 -1.59 -32.83 31.49
N GLY A 58 -1.39 -33.52 30.36
CA GLY A 58 -2.21 -34.63 29.89
C GLY A 58 -3.74 -34.58 30.13
N VAL A 59 -4.48 -33.72 29.43
CA VAL A 59 -5.93 -33.89 29.22
C VAL A 59 -6.28 -33.56 27.77
N MET A 60 -6.90 -34.51 27.06
CA MET A 60 -7.40 -34.32 25.69
C MET A 60 -8.65 -33.44 25.71
N VAL A 61 -8.58 -32.26 25.08
CA VAL A 61 -9.76 -31.45 24.78
C VAL A 61 -10.21 -31.78 23.36
N ARG A 62 -11.44 -32.30 23.20
CA ARG A 62 -12.07 -32.55 21.90
C ARG A 62 -12.35 -31.22 21.19
N PRO A 63 -12.07 -31.09 19.88
CA PRO A 63 -12.43 -29.89 19.13
C PRO A 63 -13.94 -29.85 18.90
N GLN A 64 -14.57 -28.72 19.24
CA GLN A 64 -15.89 -28.37 18.72
C GLN A 64 -15.71 -27.53 17.44
N ALA A 65 -16.57 -27.78 16.45
CA ALA A 65 -16.55 -27.13 15.15
C ALA A 65 -16.67 -25.60 15.26
N PRO A 66 -16.05 -24.82 14.35
CA PRO A 66 -16.08 -23.38 14.41
C PRO A 66 -17.51 -22.86 14.20
N ARG A 67 -17.95 -21.91 15.04
CA ARG A 67 -19.08 -21.05 14.70
C ARG A 67 -18.55 -19.90 13.84
N GLU A 68 -19.12 -19.77 12.66
CA GLU A 68 -18.91 -18.63 11.77
C GLU A 68 -19.31 -17.34 12.49
N ALA A 69 -18.35 -16.43 12.63
CA ALA A 69 -18.61 -15.04 12.96
C ALA A 69 -17.60 -14.16 12.23
N SER A 70 -18.11 -13.51 11.19
CA SER A 70 -17.50 -12.42 10.44
C SER A 70 -17.03 -11.27 11.35
N SER A 71 -15.74 -10.96 11.35
CA SER A 71 -15.22 -9.58 11.30
C SER A 71 -13.69 -9.63 11.21
N SER A 72 -13.16 -9.33 10.03
CA SER A 72 -11.73 -9.25 9.77
C SER A 72 -11.16 -7.94 10.32
N ALA A 73 -10.84 -7.92 11.62
CA ALA A 73 -9.91 -6.96 12.19
C ALA A 73 -8.52 -7.61 12.20
N VAL A 74 -7.70 -7.28 11.21
CA VAL A 74 -6.32 -7.75 11.12
C VAL A 74 -5.50 -7.03 12.20
N ALA A 75 -4.95 -7.79 13.15
CA ALA A 75 -4.01 -7.29 14.15
C ALA A 75 -2.59 -7.27 13.56
N TYR A 76 -1.93 -6.10 13.57
CA TYR A 76 -0.57 -5.93 13.08
C TYR A 76 0.47 -6.63 14.00
N PRO A 77 1.48 -7.34 13.45
CA PRO A 77 2.58 -7.87 14.22
C PRO A 77 3.78 -6.92 14.17
N PHE A 78 4.10 -6.24 15.26
CA PHE A 78 5.45 -5.70 15.49
C PHE A 78 5.84 -5.92 16.95
N PRO A 79 6.91 -6.67 17.26
CA PRO A 79 7.52 -6.66 18.58
C PRO A 79 8.32 -5.35 18.72
N TYR A 80 7.70 -4.33 19.33
CA TYR A 80 8.36 -3.06 19.59
C TYR A 80 9.33 -3.20 20.78
N ASN A 81 10.63 -3.19 20.49
CA ASN A 81 11.69 -3.22 21.50
C ASN A 81 11.84 -1.80 22.11
N GLN A 82 11.43 -1.61 23.36
CA GLN A 82 11.36 -0.29 24.03
C GLN A 82 12.71 0.39 24.34
N GLN A 83 13.84 -0.19 23.96
CA GLN A 83 15.19 0.30 24.33
C GLN A 83 16.03 0.85 23.17
N GLN A 84 15.54 0.81 21.93
CA GLN A 84 16.20 1.56 20.86
C GLN A 84 15.80 3.02 20.99
N GLN A 85 16.75 3.88 21.34
CA GLN A 85 16.65 5.32 21.10
C GLN A 85 16.24 5.48 19.64
N MET A 86 14.99 5.87 19.41
CA MET A 86 14.46 6.12 18.08
C MET A 86 15.35 7.19 17.46
N ALA A 87 16.20 6.78 16.53
CA ALA A 87 16.68 7.72 15.53
C ALA A 87 15.43 8.46 15.00
N PRO A 88 15.48 9.79 14.82
CA PRO A 88 14.34 10.50 14.26
C PRO A 88 13.87 9.75 13.00
N PRO A 89 12.56 9.52 12.85
CA PRO A 89 12.06 8.77 11.70
C PRO A 89 12.63 9.43 10.44
N PRO A 90 13.12 8.66 9.46
CA PRO A 90 13.53 9.23 8.19
C PRO A 90 12.38 10.12 7.70
N ARG A 91 12.70 11.31 7.21
CA ARG A 91 11.68 12.23 6.68
C ARG A 91 10.86 11.47 5.64
N ALA A 92 9.60 11.19 5.96
CA ALA A 92 8.69 10.56 5.02
C ALA A 92 8.58 11.48 3.80
N HIS A 93 8.93 10.93 2.64
CA HIS A 93 8.87 11.59 1.35
C HIS A 93 7.87 10.86 0.46
N MET A 94 7.32 11.54 -0.54
CA MET A 94 6.27 10.98 -1.38
C MET A 94 6.82 9.86 -2.25
N CYS A 95 6.00 8.87 -2.62
CA CYS A 95 6.39 7.89 -3.63
C CYS A 95 6.23 8.52 -5.02
N ILE A 96 7.34 8.81 -5.69
CA ILE A 96 7.34 9.44 -7.02
C ILE A 96 8.09 8.52 -7.99
N ALA A 97 7.45 8.18 -9.10
CA ALA A 97 8.07 7.41 -10.18
C ALA A 97 8.30 8.32 -11.41
N PRO A 98 9.46 8.25 -12.07
CA PRO A 98 9.67 8.94 -13.33
C PRO A 98 8.84 8.29 -14.44
N ALA A 99 8.21 9.12 -15.28
CA ALA A 99 7.45 8.67 -16.44
C ALA A 99 7.67 9.58 -17.64
N VAL A 100 7.74 9.00 -18.84
CA VAL A 100 7.80 9.77 -20.09
C VAL A 100 6.43 9.72 -20.77
N LEU A 101 5.87 10.89 -21.09
CA LEU A 101 4.55 11.00 -21.74
C LEU A 101 4.56 11.96 -22.93
N GLY A 102 3.60 11.73 -23.84
CA GLY A 102 3.26 12.64 -24.92
C GLY A 102 4.45 12.92 -25.84
N ASN A 103 4.87 14.18 -25.91
CA ASN A 103 6.02 14.64 -26.70
C ASN A 103 7.39 14.18 -26.17
N GLY A 104 7.47 13.05 -25.47
CA GLY A 104 8.72 12.54 -24.92
C GLY A 104 9.23 13.33 -23.71
N ILE A 105 8.34 13.94 -22.93
CA ILE A 105 8.71 14.72 -21.75
C ILE A 105 8.72 13.81 -20.52
N CYS A 106 9.83 13.82 -19.77
CA CYS A 106 9.99 13.12 -18.50
C CYS A 106 9.32 13.95 -17.40
N VAL A 107 8.38 13.34 -16.68
CA VAL A 107 7.57 13.96 -15.64
C VAL A 107 7.62 13.12 -14.37
N GLU A 108 7.40 13.77 -13.23
CA GLU A 108 7.21 13.11 -11.94
C GLU A 108 5.78 12.59 -11.81
N MET A 109 5.61 11.29 -11.61
CA MET A 109 4.31 10.65 -11.37
C MET A 109 4.19 10.27 -9.91
N MET A 110 3.28 10.93 -9.19
CA MET A 110 2.99 10.63 -7.80
C MET A 110 2.19 9.32 -7.67
N VAL A 111 2.65 8.42 -6.81
CA VAL A 111 1.98 7.14 -6.53
C VAL A 111 1.11 7.32 -5.30
N ASP A 112 -0.21 7.24 -5.45
CA ASP A 112 -1.16 7.49 -4.37
C ASP A 112 -2.21 6.38 -4.26
N THR A 113 -2.00 5.47 -3.31
CA THR A 113 -2.96 4.39 -3.02
C THR A 113 -4.23 4.89 -2.31
N GLY A 114 -4.25 6.15 -1.84
CA GLY A 114 -5.43 6.80 -1.28
C GLY A 114 -6.37 7.37 -2.35
N ALA A 115 -5.89 7.53 -3.59
CA ALA A 115 -6.68 8.02 -4.70
C ALA A 115 -7.41 6.86 -5.42
N GLU A 116 -8.72 7.00 -5.61
CA GLU A 116 -9.50 6.04 -6.41
C GLU A 116 -9.14 6.09 -7.89
N SER A 117 -8.90 7.28 -8.43
CA SER A 117 -8.71 7.54 -9.85
C SER A 117 -7.36 8.18 -10.16
N SER A 118 -6.80 7.84 -11.31
CA SER A 118 -5.59 8.46 -11.84
C SER A 118 -5.92 9.78 -12.56
N VAL A 119 -5.05 10.78 -12.37
CA VAL A 119 -5.33 12.17 -12.75
C VAL A 119 -4.11 12.85 -13.36
N ILE A 120 -4.38 13.75 -14.31
CA ILE A 120 -3.40 14.67 -14.89
C ILE A 120 -3.95 16.10 -14.80
N SER A 121 -3.14 17.09 -14.43
CA SER A 121 -3.58 18.49 -14.44
C SER A 121 -3.64 19.05 -15.86
N LEU A 122 -4.53 20.02 -16.08
CA LEU A 122 -4.67 20.69 -17.37
C LEU A 122 -3.36 21.38 -17.83
N PRO A 123 -2.62 22.11 -16.96
CA PRO A 123 -1.31 22.66 -17.33
C PRO A 123 -0.33 21.59 -17.83
N LEU A 124 -0.20 20.48 -17.10
CA LEU A 124 0.69 19.39 -17.49
C LEU A 124 0.27 18.75 -18.81
N ALA A 125 -1.03 18.46 -18.99
CA ALA A 125 -1.56 17.92 -20.23
C ALA A 125 -1.27 18.82 -21.45
N ARG A 126 -1.21 20.14 -21.27
CA ARG A 126 -0.79 21.09 -22.32
C ARG A 126 0.69 20.98 -22.63
N GLN A 127 1.53 21.00 -21.61
CA GLN A 127 2.98 20.94 -21.76
C GLN A 127 3.42 19.67 -22.48
N VAL A 128 2.81 18.52 -22.16
CA VAL A 128 3.13 17.24 -22.81
C VAL A 128 2.42 17.01 -24.15
N GLY A 129 1.67 17.99 -24.66
CA GLY A 129 1.04 17.93 -25.98
C GLY A 129 -0.24 17.10 -26.06
N LEU A 130 -0.94 16.89 -24.94
CA LEU A 130 -2.15 16.07 -24.86
C LEU A 130 -3.46 16.86 -24.81
N GLU A 131 -3.44 18.20 -24.79
CA GLU A 131 -4.64 19.04 -24.65
C GLU A 131 -5.72 18.75 -25.72
N SER A 132 -5.30 18.52 -26.97
CA SER A 132 -6.22 18.23 -28.08
C SER A 132 -6.95 16.88 -27.93
N ARG A 133 -6.45 15.98 -27.08
CA ARG A 133 -7.02 14.65 -26.82
C ARG A 133 -8.04 14.64 -25.68
N ILE A 134 -8.28 15.78 -25.03
CA ILE A 134 -9.20 15.86 -23.90
C ILE A 134 -10.64 15.73 -24.38
N ASN A 135 -11.31 14.64 -24.00
CA ASN A 135 -12.74 14.50 -24.18
C ASN A 135 -13.50 15.28 -23.09
N LYS A 136 -14.07 16.42 -23.48
CA LYS A 136 -14.82 17.33 -22.62
C LYS A 136 -16.28 16.91 -22.36
N GLN A 137 -16.77 15.84 -22.98
CA GLN A 137 -18.13 15.33 -22.70
C GLN A 137 -18.27 14.73 -21.29
N GLN A 138 -17.14 14.46 -20.62
CA GLN A 138 -17.08 13.88 -19.27
C GLN A 138 -16.65 14.92 -18.22
N GLN A 139 -17.19 16.13 -18.32
CA GLN A 139 -16.95 17.22 -17.36
C GLN A 139 -17.76 17.04 -16.08
N GLY A 140 -17.23 17.57 -14.98
CA GLY A 140 -17.86 17.48 -13.66
C GLY A 140 -17.03 18.14 -12.56
N VAL A 141 -17.31 17.77 -11.31
CA VAL A 141 -16.51 18.19 -10.14
C VAL A 141 -15.95 16.92 -9.50
N ALA A 142 -14.66 16.92 -9.18
CA ALA A 142 -14.02 15.77 -8.53
C ALA A 142 -14.48 15.68 -7.07
N SER A 143 -14.92 14.50 -6.65
CA SER A 143 -15.20 14.21 -5.24
C SER A 143 -13.91 13.75 -4.56
N GLY A 144 -13.58 14.29 -3.39
CA GLY A 144 -12.45 13.83 -2.56
C GLY A 144 -11.13 14.61 -2.69
N VAL A 145 -10.98 15.54 -3.65
CA VAL A 145 -9.75 16.33 -3.87
C VAL A 145 -10.05 17.85 -3.79
N GLY A 146 -10.96 18.24 -2.90
CA GLY A 146 -11.46 19.62 -2.86
C GLY A 146 -12.25 20.00 -4.13
N LYS A 147 -12.53 21.30 -4.32
CA LYS A 147 -13.38 21.86 -5.39
C LYS A 147 -12.74 21.81 -6.80
N ALA A 148 -11.83 20.89 -7.07
CA ALA A 148 -11.15 20.80 -8.35
C ALA A 148 -12.14 20.43 -9.48
N LYS A 149 -12.18 21.26 -10.52
CA LYS A 149 -13.08 21.07 -11.67
C LYS A 149 -12.50 20.00 -12.59
N ILE A 150 -13.32 19.02 -12.96
CA ILE A 150 -12.96 18.03 -13.99
C ILE A 150 -13.21 18.66 -15.37
N ILE A 151 -12.15 18.80 -16.16
CA ILE A 151 -12.19 19.33 -17.52
C ILE A 151 -12.60 18.26 -18.54
N GLY A 152 -12.31 16.99 -18.25
CA GLY A 152 -12.62 15.88 -19.12
C GLY A 152 -11.75 14.66 -18.80
N ARG A 153 -11.59 13.77 -19.78
CA ARG A 153 -10.68 12.62 -19.68
C ARG A 153 -9.83 12.47 -20.93
N ILE A 154 -8.64 11.90 -20.77
CA ILE A 154 -7.74 11.49 -21.86
C ILE A 154 -7.60 9.97 -21.77
N ARG A 155 -7.73 9.27 -22.89
CA ARG A 155 -7.59 7.81 -22.95
C ARG A 155 -6.38 7.38 -23.77
N ASN A 156 -5.85 6.20 -23.46
CA ASN A 156 -4.73 5.57 -24.15
C ASN A 156 -3.51 6.50 -24.27
N VAL A 157 -3.18 7.22 -23.21
CA VAL A 157 -1.91 7.95 -23.12
C VAL A 157 -0.83 6.91 -22.92
N VAL A 158 0.10 6.81 -23.87
CA VAL A 158 1.25 5.90 -23.74
C VAL A 158 2.23 6.53 -22.76
N CYS A 159 2.40 5.88 -21.62
CA CYS A 159 3.38 6.24 -20.61
C CYS A 159 4.55 5.27 -20.71
N GLN A 160 5.74 5.77 -21.00
CA GLN A 160 6.95 4.98 -20.93
C GLN A 160 7.51 5.03 -19.50
N LEU A 161 7.79 3.86 -18.94
CA LEU A 161 8.29 3.63 -17.60
C LEU A 161 9.51 2.71 -17.65
N GLY A 162 10.49 2.94 -16.76
CA GLY A 162 11.78 2.25 -16.82
C GLY A 162 12.51 2.50 -18.14
N GLU A 163 13.31 1.55 -18.60
CA GLU A 163 14.11 1.73 -19.82
C GLU A 163 13.23 1.81 -21.09
N HIS A 164 12.31 0.86 -21.31
CA HIS A 164 11.59 0.72 -22.59
C HIS A 164 10.15 0.19 -22.46
N ALA A 165 9.54 0.18 -21.28
CA ALA A 165 8.20 -0.38 -21.11
C ALA A 165 7.12 0.67 -21.34
N GLU A 166 6.16 0.38 -22.22
CA GLU A 166 5.06 1.27 -22.56
C GLU A 166 3.73 0.77 -21.99
N PHE A 167 3.02 1.67 -21.29
CA PHE A 167 1.73 1.37 -20.67
C PHE A 167 0.66 2.35 -21.14
N PRO A 168 -0.43 1.88 -21.78
CA PRO A 168 -1.54 2.75 -22.18
C PRO A 168 -2.45 3.06 -20.99
N MET A 169 -2.40 4.31 -20.54
CA MET A 169 -3.09 4.80 -19.34
C MET A 169 -4.22 5.78 -19.69
N ASP A 170 -5.23 5.80 -18.83
CA ASP A 170 -6.36 6.72 -18.92
C ASP A 170 -6.31 7.67 -17.73
N PHE A 171 -6.53 8.97 -17.96
CA PHE A 171 -6.47 9.99 -16.92
C PHE A 171 -7.71 10.87 -16.91
N ILE A 172 -8.17 11.22 -15.72
CA ILE A 172 -9.07 12.35 -15.51
C ILE A 172 -8.26 13.64 -15.58
N VAL A 173 -8.78 14.66 -16.26
CA VAL A 173 -8.11 15.97 -16.36
C VAL A 173 -8.69 16.94 -15.34
N LEU A 174 -7.86 17.44 -14.44
CA LEU A 174 -8.25 18.42 -13.42
C LEU A 174 -7.77 19.83 -13.76
N ASP A 175 -8.60 20.82 -13.45
CA ASP A 175 -8.26 22.24 -13.48
C ASP A 175 -7.66 22.66 -12.14
N VAL A 176 -6.37 22.41 -11.99
CA VAL A 176 -5.57 22.81 -10.83
C VAL A 176 -4.35 23.60 -11.32
N PRO A 177 -3.84 24.56 -10.53
CA PRO A 177 -2.77 25.45 -10.98
C PRO A 177 -1.42 24.73 -11.13
N ASP A 178 -1.17 23.70 -10.32
CA ASP A 178 0.10 23.00 -10.29
C ASP A 178 0.16 21.84 -11.30
N ASP A 179 1.38 21.55 -11.77
CA ASP A 179 1.65 20.37 -12.57
C ASP A 179 1.47 19.11 -11.71
N LEU A 180 0.56 18.23 -12.12
CA LEU A 180 0.21 17.02 -11.37
C LEU A 180 0.02 15.87 -12.34
N LEU A 181 0.77 14.79 -12.13
CA LEU A 181 0.45 13.48 -12.63
C LEU A 181 0.38 12.53 -11.44
N LEU A 182 -0.77 11.89 -11.26
CA LEU A 182 -1.00 10.97 -10.14
C LEU A 182 -1.51 9.63 -10.67
N LEU A 183 -0.87 8.57 -10.18
CA LEU A 183 -1.23 7.18 -10.37
C LEU A 183 -2.07 6.72 -9.18
N GLY A 184 -3.36 6.51 -9.43
CA GLY A 184 -4.35 6.06 -8.45
C GLY A 184 -4.55 4.54 -8.46
N LEU A 185 -5.42 4.07 -7.57
CA LEU A 185 -5.75 2.65 -7.41
C LEU A 185 -6.36 2.00 -8.66
N ASP A 186 -7.10 2.75 -9.47
CA ASP A 186 -7.66 2.27 -10.74
C ASP A 186 -6.60 1.67 -11.67
N LEU A 187 -5.54 2.43 -11.94
CA LEU A 187 -4.43 2.00 -12.79
C LEU A 187 -3.49 1.04 -12.07
N MET A 188 -3.22 1.24 -10.77
CA MET A 188 -2.42 0.29 -10.00
C MET A 188 -3.04 -1.11 -9.98
N ARG A 189 -4.37 -1.21 -9.78
CA ARG A 189 -5.07 -2.50 -9.85
C ARG A 189 -5.07 -3.07 -11.26
N ARG A 190 -5.33 -2.24 -12.27
CA ARG A 190 -5.33 -2.65 -13.68
C ARG A 190 -3.99 -3.25 -14.10
N PHE A 191 -2.88 -2.62 -13.73
CA PHE A 191 -1.53 -3.08 -14.06
C PHE A 191 -0.90 -3.97 -13.00
N LYS A 192 -1.65 -4.38 -11.97
CA LYS A 192 -1.16 -5.24 -10.88
C LYS A 192 0.11 -4.66 -10.22
N CYS A 193 0.10 -3.37 -9.94
CA CYS A 193 1.27 -2.71 -9.39
C CYS A 193 1.61 -3.23 -7.99
N ILE A 194 2.91 -3.30 -7.70
CA ILE A 194 3.44 -3.55 -6.36
C ILE A 194 4.26 -2.31 -5.96
N VAL A 195 3.88 -1.69 -4.85
CA VAL A 195 4.66 -0.61 -4.23
C VAL A 195 5.58 -1.25 -3.20
N ASP A 196 6.85 -1.42 -3.57
CA ASP A 196 7.86 -2.03 -2.71
C ASP A 196 8.70 -0.92 -2.05
N LEU A 197 8.32 -0.59 -0.82
CA LEU A 197 8.97 0.46 -0.02
C LEU A 197 10.24 -0.03 0.68
N GLU A 198 10.52 -1.34 0.66
CA GLU A 198 11.80 -1.87 1.18
C GLU A 198 12.90 -1.69 0.13
N ARG A 199 12.55 -1.87 -1.15
CA ARG A 199 13.46 -1.73 -2.29
C ARG A 199 13.39 -0.37 -2.99
N ASP A 200 12.46 0.51 -2.57
CA ASP A 200 12.13 1.77 -3.22
C ASP A 200 11.85 1.63 -4.73
N VAL A 201 10.99 0.66 -5.09
CA VAL A 201 10.57 0.43 -6.48
C VAL A 201 9.06 0.33 -6.62
N LEU A 202 8.54 0.87 -7.73
CA LEU A 202 7.19 0.61 -8.22
C LEU A 202 7.26 -0.43 -9.32
N ILE A 203 6.60 -1.57 -9.12
CA ILE A 203 6.59 -2.67 -10.09
C ILE A 203 5.27 -2.67 -10.85
N PHE A 204 5.30 -2.75 -12.18
CA PHE A 204 4.13 -2.94 -13.05
C PHE A 204 4.06 -4.37 -13.57
N GLY A 205 2.91 -5.03 -13.47
CA GLY A 205 2.68 -6.39 -13.97
C GLY A 205 2.70 -7.50 -12.90
N GLY A 206 2.84 -7.14 -11.62
CA GLY A 206 2.96 -8.08 -10.50
C GLY A 206 4.39 -8.57 -10.30
N GLN A 207 4.56 -9.72 -9.63
CA GLN A 207 5.88 -10.30 -9.37
C GLN A 207 6.61 -10.63 -10.69
N GLY A 208 7.86 -10.18 -10.80
CA GLY A 208 8.65 -10.32 -12.04
C GLY A 208 8.24 -9.35 -13.16
N GLY A 209 7.43 -8.34 -12.83
CA GLY A 209 7.04 -7.27 -13.73
C GLY A 209 8.16 -6.26 -13.99
N VAL A 210 7.78 -5.16 -14.65
CA VAL A 210 8.69 -4.04 -14.92
C VAL A 210 8.91 -3.26 -13.63
N GLU A 211 10.15 -3.20 -13.17
CA GLU A 211 10.54 -2.41 -12.01
C GLU A 211 10.89 -0.98 -12.42
N VAL A 212 10.33 -0.01 -11.70
CA VAL A 212 10.58 1.42 -11.87
C VAL A 212 11.10 1.95 -10.54
N PRO A 213 12.39 2.34 -10.46
CA PRO A 213 12.92 2.97 -9.26
C PRO A 213 12.13 4.21 -8.88
N LEU A 214 11.79 4.33 -7.60
CA LEU A 214 11.21 5.56 -7.05
C LEU A 214 12.32 6.62 -6.91
N LEU A 215 11.94 7.88 -7.12
CA LEU A 215 12.87 9.00 -6.97
C LEU A 215 13.25 9.18 -5.49
N PRO A 216 14.55 9.35 -5.18
CA PRO A 216 15.00 9.61 -3.82
C PRO A 216 14.51 10.98 -3.35
N ALA A 217 14.45 11.18 -2.03
CA ALA A 217 13.93 12.39 -1.40
C ALA A 217 14.59 13.70 -1.89
N GLU A 218 15.89 13.65 -2.21
CA GLU A 218 16.67 14.80 -2.67
C GLU A 218 16.38 15.20 -4.13
N GLU A 219 15.80 14.29 -4.91
CA GLU A 219 15.49 14.50 -6.34
C GLU A 219 14.02 14.85 -6.57
N GLN A 220 13.19 14.88 -5.52
CA GLN A 220 11.81 15.33 -5.60
C GLN A 220 11.76 16.83 -5.83
N HIS A 221 10.88 17.28 -6.73
CA HIS A 221 10.77 18.67 -7.25
C HIS A 221 11.74 19.01 -8.40
N TYR A 222 12.17 18.02 -9.20
CA TYR A 222 12.90 18.32 -10.42
C TYR A 222 11.96 18.70 -11.55
N ALA A 223 12.18 19.91 -12.09
CA ALA A 223 11.43 20.45 -13.23
C ALA A 223 11.39 19.47 -14.41
N LEU A 224 10.27 19.49 -15.16
CA LEU A 224 10.05 18.76 -16.41
C LEU A 224 11.31 18.76 -17.27
N ARG A 225 11.82 17.57 -17.60
CA ARG A 225 13.03 17.43 -18.43
C ARG A 225 12.61 16.96 -19.82
N HIS A 226 13.01 17.71 -20.85
CA HIS A 226 12.96 17.21 -22.22
C HIS A 226 13.87 15.99 -22.35
N GLN A 227 13.45 15.02 -23.18
CA GLN A 227 14.13 13.76 -23.56
C GLN A 227 15.66 13.81 -23.77
N ALA A 228 16.26 15.01 -23.87
CA ALA A 228 17.69 15.24 -23.97
C ALA A 228 18.49 14.91 -22.68
N MET A 229 17.85 14.85 -21.52
CA MET A 229 18.44 14.24 -20.32
C MET A 229 17.73 12.93 -20.05
N ARG A 230 18.47 11.82 -20.02
CA ARG A 230 17.95 10.51 -19.65
C ARG A 230 17.18 10.65 -18.33
N CYS A 231 15.91 10.24 -18.32
CA CYS A 231 15.16 10.03 -17.09
C CYS A 231 16.04 9.06 -16.25
N PRO A 232 16.44 9.43 -15.03
CA PRO A 232 17.42 8.67 -14.24
C PRO A 232 16.93 7.23 -13.96
#